data_AF-A0A949INW1-F1
#
_entry.id   AF-A0A949INW1-F1
#
_cell.length_a   1.000
_cell.length_b   1.000
_cell.length_c   1.000
_cell.angle_alpha   90.00
_cell.angle_beta   90.00
_cell.angle_gamma   90.00
#
_symmetry.space_group_name_H-M   'P 1'
#
loop_
_entity.id
_entity.type
_entity.pdbx_description
1 polymer ?
#
loop_
_entity_poly.entity_id
_entity_poly.type
_entity_poly.pdbx_seq_one_letter_code
_entity_poly.pdbx_strand_id
1 'polypeptide(L)'
;MRTDQYYGLNAWAKKLVLATQVVSEIGVRKFADDTIEAFIRNEVVIPVATVTRIGQIEGAFDPIVADLKRYELPSGEIFDEYVQAQPWNSGPCYYIALKDSSGSPVSESLWTLEEMT
;
A
#
# COMPACT_ATOMS: atom_id res chain seq x y z
N MET A 1 0.01 -20.53 -20.52
CA MET A 1 1.24 -19.74 -20.24
C MET A 1 1.36 -19.66 -18.73
N ARG A 2 2.55 -19.84 -18.15
CA ARG A 2 2.73 -19.70 -16.70
C ARG A 2 3.14 -18.26 -16.36
N THR A 3 2.69 -17.71 -15.23
CA THR A 3 2.96 -16.32 -14.83
C THR A 3 2.89 -16.15 -13.31
N ASP A 4 3.67 -15.21 -12.77
CA ASP A 4 3.45 -14.70 -11.42
C ASP A 4 2.15 -13.89 -11.39
N GLN A 5 1.31 -14.10 -10.36
CA GLN A 5 -0.01 -13.46 -10.24
C GLN A 5 -0.11 -12.70 -8.94
N TYR A 6 -0.19 -11.37 -9.01
CA TYR A 6 -0.29 -10.52 -7.83
C TYR A 6 -1.73 -10.09 -7.54
N TYR A 7 -2.32 -10.60 -6.46
CA TYR A 7 -3.67 -10.22 -6.02
C TYR A 7 -3.65 -9.05 -5.02
N GLY A 8 -2.58 -8.95 -4.23
CA GLY A 8 -2.38 -7.86 -3.29
C GLY A 8 -3.29 -7.94 -2.06
N LEU A 9 -3.60 -6.76 -1.49
CA LEU A 9 -4.48 -6.62 -0.33
C LEU A 9 -5.95 -6.90 -0.68
N ASN A 10 -6.71 -7.43 0.28
CA ASN A 10 -8.17 -7.57 0.16
C ASN A 10 -8.87 -6.20 0.14
N ALA A 11 -10.18 -6.20 -0.13
CA ALA A 11 -10.95 -4.95 -0.28
C ALA A 11 -10.98 -4.09 1.00
N TRP A 12 -11.10 -4.73 2.17
CA TRP A 12 -11.13 -4.03 3.45
C TRP A 12 -9.78 -3.36 3.74
N ALA A 13 -8.68 -4.09 3.59
CA ALA A 13 -7.33 -3.60 3.84
C ALA A 13 -6.98 -2.45 2.88
N LYS A 14 -7.33 -2.57 1.59
CA LYS A 14 -7.17 -1.47 0.62
C LYS A 14 -7.90 -0.22 1.06
N LYS A 15 -9.15 -0.34 1.54
CA LYS A 15 -9.92 0.81 2.02
C LYS A 15 -9.28 1.48 3.23
N LEU A 16 -8.70 0.70 4.14
CA LEU A 16 -8.00 1.23 5.32
C LEU A 16 -6.75 2.01 4.94
N VAL A 17 -5.81 1.38 4.21
CA VAL A 17 -4.46 1.93 4.00
C VAL A 17 -4.35 2.87 2.82
N LEU A 18 -5.29 2.80 1.87
CA LEU A 18 -5.37 3.71 0.72
C LEU A 18 -6.47 4.76 0.90
N ALA A 19 -6.94 4.96 2.15
CA ALA A 19 -7.83 6.05 2.48
C ALA A 19 -7.20 7.38 2.03
N THR A 20 -8.04 8.26 1.47
CA THR A 20 -7.64 9.59 1.05
C THR A 20 -8.45 10.63 1.80
N GLN A 21 -7.87 11.82 1.95
CA GLN A 21 -8.53 12.96 2.56
C GLN A 21 -8.36 14.19 1.69
N VAL A 22 -9.35 15.10 1.77
CA VAL A 22 -9.32 16.39 1.10
C VAL A 22 -8.73 17.42 2.06
N VAL A 23 -7.69 18.12 1.63
CA VAL A 23 -6.99 19.15 2.41
C VAL A 23 -6.84 20.45 1.62
N SER A 24 -6.52 21.53 2.32
CA SER A 24 -5.96 22.74 1.71
C SER A 24 -4.44 22.71 1.85
N GLU A 25 -3.73 22.81 0.73
CA GLU A 25 -2.27 23.00 0.73
C GLU A 25 -1.96 24.49 0.77
N ILE A 26 -1.14 24.90 1.75
CA ILE A 26 -0.59 26.25 1.85
C ILE A 26 0.91 26.11 1.65
N GLY A 27 1.45 26.83 0.67
CA GLY A 27 2.85 26.69 0.31
C GLY A 27 3.42 27.93 -0.36
N VAL A 28 4.69 27.81 -0.72
CA VAL A 28 5.41 28.82 -1.48
C VAL A 28 5.96 28.20 -2.75
N ARG A 29 5.85 28.92 -3.87
CA ARG A 29 6.50 28.58 -5.13
C ARG A 29 7.75 29.45 -5.23
N LYS A 30 8.92 28.81 -5.30
CA LYS A 30 10.17 29.48 -5.63
C LYS A 30 10.41 29.35 -7.13
N PHE A 31 10.50 30.48 -7.82
CA PHE A 31 10.78 30.56 -9.24
C PHE A 31 12.29 30.61 -9.51
N ALA A 32 12.69 30.40 -10.77
CA ALA A 32 14.10 30.38 -11.17
C ALA A 32 14.79 31.76 -11.07
N ASP A 33 14.01 32.84 -11.02
CA ASP A 33 14.45 34.22 -10.78
C ASP A 33 14.51 34.57 -9.28
N ASP A 34 14.43 33.56 -8.40
CA ASP A 34 14.34 33.68 -6.95
C ASP A 34 13.08 34.39 -6.43
N THR A 35 12.10 34.71 -7.29
CA THR A 35 10.79 35.21 -6.83
C THR A 35 10.09 34.13 -6.00
N ILE A 36 9.47 34.54 -4.90
CA ILE A 36 8.70 33.66 -4.00
C ILE A 36 7.24 34.09 -4.01
N GLU A 37 6.34 33.18 -4.37
CA GLU A 37 4.89 33.41 -4.39
C GLU A 37 4.20 32.44 -3.43
N ALA A 38 3.44 32.97 -2.46
CA ALA A 38 2.58 32.15 -1.63
C ALA A 38 1.37 31.68 -2.43
N PHE A 39 0.99 30.41 -2.29
CA PHE A 39 -0.21 29.86 -2.91
C PHE A 39 -1.04 29.08 -1.90
N ILE A 40 -2.34 29.01 -2.18
CA ILE A 40 -3.29 28.14 -1.50
C ILE A 40 -3.97 27.29 -2.58
N ARG A 41 -3.88 25.97 -2.45
CA ARG A 41 -4.71 25.03 -3.22
C ARG A 41 -5.76 24.46 -2.29
N ASN A 42 -7.02 24.66 -2.65
CA ASN A 42 -8.12 24.03 -1.95
C ASN A 42 -8.44 22.69 -2.62
N GLU A 43 -9.08 21.80 -1.86
CA GLU A 43 -9.61 20.54 -2.36
C GLU A 43 -8.56 19.56 -2.90
N VAL A 44 -7.36 19.55 -2.30
CA VAL A 44 -6.31 18.60 -2.69
C VAL A 44 -6.58 17.26 -2.03
N VAL A 45 -6.70 16.21 -2.84
CA VAL A 45 -6.85 14.83 -2.35
C VAL A 45 -5.46 14.24 -2.10
N ILE A 46 -5.17 13.91 -0.85
CA ILE A 46 -3.90 13.28 -0.45
C ILE A 46 -4.14 11.91 0.21
N PRO A 47 -3.20 10.96 0.10
CA PRO A 47 -3.23 9.74 0.91
C PRO A 47 -3.17 10.09 2.40
N VAL A 48 -3.99 9.39 3.19
CA VAL A 48 -4.00 9.52 4.66
C VAL A 48 -2.74 8.87 5.24
N ALA A 49 -2.36 7.71 4.71
CA ALA A 49 -1.20 6.97 5.19
C ALA A 49 0.11 7.46 4.58
N THR A 50 1.16 7.58 5.39
CA THR A 50 2.53 7.61 4.88
C THR A 50 2.94 6.21 4.46
N VAL A 51 3.49 6.07 3.26
CA VAL A 51 3.85 4.77 2.66
C VAL A 51 5.36 4.65 2.55
N THR A 52 5.92 3.60 3.14
CA THR A 52 7.35 3.25 3.04
C THR A 52 7.50 1.85 2.47
N ARG A 53 8.41 1.64 1.53
CA ARG A 53 8.74 0.29 1.06
C ARG A 53 9.56 -0.45 2.10
N ILE A 54 9.16 -1.66 2.47
CA ILE A 54 9.83 -2.50 3.48
C ILE A 54 10.38 -3.82 2.91
N GLY A 55 9.98 -4.21 1.70
CA GLY A 55 10.45 -5.43 1.09
C GLY A 55 10.04 -5.56 -0.36
N GLN A 56 10.38 -6.70 -0.96
CA GLN A 56 9.94 -7.08 -2.31
C GLN A 56 9.53 -8.54 -2.31
N ILE A 57 8.62 -8.85 -3.22
CA ILE A 57 8.22 -10.20 -3.55
C ILE A 57 8.98 -10.60 -4.80
N GLU A 58 9.86 -11.59 -4.67
CA GLU A 58 10.53 -12.22 -5.80
C GLU A 58 9.60 -13.24 -6.45
N GLY A 59 9.58 -13.24 -7.78
CA GLY A 59 8.73 -14.11 -8.57
C GLY A 59 9.39 -15.43 -8.96
N ALA A 60 8.58 -16.37 -9.43
CA ALA A 60 9.07 -17.59 -10.06
C ALA A 60 9.47 -17.39 -11.52
N PHE A 61 8.91 -16.37 -12.18
CA PHE A 61 9.13 -16.04 -13.58
C PHE A 61 9.60 -14.60 -13.76
N ASP A 62 9.11 -13.68 -12.91
CA ASP A 62 9.54 -12.29 -12.86
C ASP A 62 10.54 -12.05 -11.72
N PRO A 63 11.61 -11.25 -11.92
CA PRO A 63 12.59 -10.98 -10.87
C PRO A 63 11.97 -10.26 -9.66
N ILE A 64 10.97 -9.42 -9.91
CA ILE A 64 10.26 -8.66 -8.89
C ILE A 64 8.79 -8.62 -9.28
N VAL A 65 7.92 -9.15 -8.43
CA VAL A 65 6.46 -9.19 -8.63
C VAL A 65 5.81 -7.93 -8.08
N ALA A 66 6.15 -7.55 -6.84
CA ALA A 66 5.64 -6.35 -6.19
C ALA A 66 6.52 -5.92 -5.01
N ASP A 67 6.40 -4.65 -4.60
CA ASP A 67 6.97 -4.13 -3.36
C ASP A 67 6.00 -4.37 -2.19
N LEU A 68 6.54 -4.77 -1.04
CA LEU A 68 5.83 -4.79 0.25
C LEU A 68 5.98 -3.42 0.93
N LYS A 69 4.89 -2.92 1.50
CA LYS A 69 4.82 -1.58 2.07
C LYS A 69 4.48 -1.59 3.56
N ARG A 70 4.97 -0.58 4.26
CA ARG A 70 4.52 -0.12 5.57
C ARG A 70 3.65 1.10 5.39
N TYR A 71 2.53 1.11 6.08
CA TYR A 71 1.58 2.21 6.15
C TYR A 71 1.58 2.77 7.57
N GLU A 72 1.79 4.07 7.71
CA GLU A 72 1.65 4.79 8.97
C GLU A 72 0.46 5.74 8.86
N LEU A 73 -0.59 5.47 9.63
CA LEU A 73 -1.79 6.29 9.66
C LEU A 73 -1.59 7.53 10.56
N PRO A 74 -2.34 8.62 10.35
CA PRO A 74 -2.25 9.81 11.21
C PRO A 74 -2.64 9.56 12.68
N SER A 75 -3.35 8.46 12.95
CA SER A 75 -3.63 8.00 14.32
C SER A 75 -2.37 7.48 15.04
N GLY A 76 -1.27 7.23 14.32
CA GLY A 76 -0.07 6.56 14.81
C GLY A 76 -0.11 5.03 14.66
N GLU A 77 -1.20 4.49 14.12
CA GLU A 77 -1.28 3.06 13.81
C GLU A 77 -0.37 2.73 12.62
N ILE A 78 0.39 1.63 12.76
CA ILE A 78 1.34 1.16 11.75
C ILE A 78 0.89 -0.20 11.26
N PHE A 79 0.87 -0.38 9.94
CA PHE A 79 0.53 -1.64 9.29
C PHE A 79 1.58 -2.04 8.25
N ASP A 80 2.06 -3.28 8.33
CA ASP A 80 3.01 -3.84 7.37
C ASP A 80 2.35 -4.87 6.46
N GLU A 81 2.59 -4.75 5.17
CA GLU A 81 2.23 -5.79 4.20
C GLU A 81 3.13 -7.02 4.37
N TYR A 82 2.52 -8.19 4.30
CA TYR A 82 3.23 -9.46 4.20
C TYR A 82 2.49 -10.41 3.27
N VAL A 83 3.23 -11.36 2.68
CA VAL A 83 2.63 -12.44 1.89
C VAL A 83 1.93 -13.40 2.83
N GLN A 84 0.59 -13.43 2.77
CA GLN A 84 -0.22 -14.36 3.55
C GLN A 84 -0.14 -15.77 2.95
N ALA A 85 -0.35 -15.86 1.63
CA ALA A 85 -0.42 -17.12 0.92
C ALA A 85 0.09 -16.97 -0.51
N GLN A 86 0.60 -18.09 -1.04
CA GLN A 86 1.12 -18.20 -2.39
C GLN A 86 0.72 -19.55 -3.03
N PRO A 87 -0.59 -19.86 -3.19
CA PRO A 87 -1.00 -21.07 -3.86
C PRO A 87 -0.54 -21.07 -5.32
N TRP A 88 -0.32 -22.27 -5.87
CA TRP A 88 0.20 -22.43 -7.21
C TRP A 88 -0.90 -22.84 -8.18
N ASN A 89 -1.27 -21.95 -9.09
CA ASN A 89 -2.20 -22.23 -10.18
C ASN A 89 -1.69 -21.60 -11.47
N SER A 90 -1.08 -22.42 -12.34
CA SER A 90 -0.34 -21.94 -13.52
C SER A 90 0.79 -20.93 -13.18
N GLY A 91 1.23 -20.92 -11.93
CA GLY A 91 2.19 -19.97 -11.36
C GLY A 91 1.76 -19.58 -9.94
N PRO A 92 2.62 -18.91 -9.17
CA PRO A 92 2.29 -18.47 -7.82
C PRO A 92 1.29 -17.30 -7.80
N CYS A 93 0.32 -17.36 -6.89
CA CYS A 93 -0.67 -16.31 -6.66
C CYS A 93 -0.40 -15.61 -5.32
N TYR A 94 0.12 -14.39 -5.33
CA TYR A 94 0.53 -13.68 -4.12
C TYR A 94 -0.64 -12.90 -3.50
N TYR A 95 -1.13 -13.41 -2.37
CA TYR A 95 -2.16 -12.76 -1.54
C TYR A 95 -1.50 -12.06 -0.36
N ILE A 96 -1.77 -10.77 -0.20
CA ILE A 96 -1.13 -9.91 0.80
C ILE A 96 -2.14 -9.57 1.88
N ALA A 97 -1.68 -9.57 3.13
CA ALA A 97 -2.43 -9.11 4.29
C ALA A 97 -1.59 -8.12 5.11
N LEU A 98 -2.19 -7.56 6.15
CA LEU A 98 -1.57 -6.58 7.04
C LEU A 98 -1.20 -7.20 8.39
N LYS A 99 -0.07 -6.77 8.95
CA LYS A 99 0.32 -6.96 10.35
C LYS A 99 0.35 -5.63 11.06
N ASP A 100 -0.04 -5.60 12.33
CA ASP A 100 0.11 -4.43 13.18
C ASP A 100 1.59 -4.20 13.61
N SER A 101 1.83 -3.14 14.38
CA SER A 101 3.14 -2.81 14.94
C SER A 101 3.74 -3.89 15.85
N SER A 102 2.91 -4.80 16.37
CA SER A 102 3.35 -5.95 17.17
C SER A 102 3.71 -7.17 16.30
N GLY A 103 3.50 -7.08 14.98
CA GLY A 103 3.70 -8.18 14.03
C GLY A 103 2.51 -9.17 13.98
N SER A 104 1.41 -8.87 14.65
CA SER A 104 0.20 -9.70 14.66
C SER A 104 -0.63 -9.45 13.40
N PRO A 105 -1.14 -10.49 12.72
CA PRO A 105 -2.03 -10.31 11.58
C PRO A 105 -3.31 -9.55 11.96
N VAL A 106 -3.70 -8.58 11.13
CA VAL A 106 -4.99 -7.90 11.26
C VAL A 106 -6.06 -8.78 10.64
N SER A 107 -7.00 -9.27 11.45
CA SER A 107 -8.00 -10.29 11.06
C SER A 107 -8.77 -9.94 9.79
N GLU A 108 -9.23 -8.69 9.68
CA GLU A 108 -10.06 -8.20 8.57
C GLU A 108 -9.27 -8.04 7.28
N SER A 109 -7.94 -8.02 7.35
CA SER A 109 -7.06 -7.97 6.18
C SER A 109 -6.78 -9.34 5.56
N LEU A 110 -7.15 -10.43 6.26
CA LEU A 110 -6.87 -11.78 5.81
C LEU A 110 -7.76 -12.17 4.64
N TRP A 111 -7.17 -12.84 3.66
CA TRP A 111 -7.90 -13.54 2.60
C TRP A 111 -8.46 -14.85 3.14
N THR A 112 -9.73 -15.10 2.87
CA THR A 112 -10.37 -16.39 3.18
C THR A 112 -9.99 -17.44 2.13
N LEU A 113 -10.15 -18.73 2.47
CA LEU A 113 -9.88 -19.81 1.52
C LEU A 113 -10.77 -19.70 0.27
N GLU A 114 -12.03 -19.30 0.45
CA GLU A 114 -13.00 -19.12 -0.65
C GLU A 114 -12.59 -18.00 -1.62
N GLU A 115 -11.87 -16.98 -1.14
CA GLU A 115 -11.36 -15.90 -2.01
C GLU A 115 -10.02 -16.27 -2.68
N MET A 116 -9.36 -17.33 -2.23
CA MET A 116 -8.07 -17.81 -2.75
C MET A 116 -8.20 -19.00 -3.71
N THR A 117 -9.41 -19.46 -4.02
CA THR A 117 -9.69 -20.56 -4.95
C THR A 117 -9.78 -20.14 -6.41
#